data_AF-A0A127JSB8-F1
#
_entry.id   AF-A0A127JSB8-F1
#
_cell.length_a   1.000
_cell.length_b   1.000
_cell.length_c   1.000
_cell.angle_alpha   90.00
_cell.angle_beta   90.00
_cell.angle_gamma   90.00
#
_symmetry.space_group_name_H-M   'P 1'
#
loop_
_entity.id
_entity.type
_entity.pdbx_description
1 polymer ?
#
loop_
_entity_poly.entity_id
_entity_poly.type
_entity_poly.pdbx_seq_one_letter_code
_entity_poly.pdbx_strand_id
1 'polypeptide(L)'
;MNAKTIFAVAAFAALASAAARADDITIDNTPFQSSRTRAEVRAELMQNRQSGYDTYATDYNQLSSFQSSLTRDQVRAEYLADRNVVAAMTGEDAGSAYLTQLAAANARADRMHLAGTSANAR
;
A
#
# COMPACT_ATOMS: atom_id res chain seq x y z
N MET A 1 23.55 19.80 25.93
CA MET A 1 22.76 20.82 25.20
C MET A 1 21.76 21.42 26.17
N ASN A 2 21.71 22.75 26.30
CA ASN A 2 20.89 23.40 27.33
C ASN A 2 19.44 23.54 26.83
N ALA A 3 18.44 23.33 27.69
CA ALA A 3 17.03 23.40 27.29
C ALA A 3 16.67 24.71 26.55
N LYS A 4 17.31 25.82 26.92
CA LYS A 4 17.16 27.13 26.29
C LYS A 4 17.55 27.14 24.79
N THR A 5 18.59 26.40 24.40
CA THR A 5 19.01 26.30 23.00
C THR A 5 18.03 25.46 22.18
N ILE A 6 17.37 24.47 22.80
CA ILE A 6 16.36 23.64 22.13
C ILE A 6 15.08 24.46 21.87
N PHE A 7 14.62 25.23 22.87
CA PHE A 7 13.44 26.09 22.71
C PHE A 7 13.66 27.21 21.68
N ALA A 8 14.84 27.81 21.64
CA ALA A 8 15.16 28.85 20.66
C ALA A 8 15.13 28.32 19.21
N VAL A 9 15.66 27.12 18.98
CA VAL A 9 15.64 26.48 17.66
C VAL A 9 14.22 26.07 17.25
N ALA A 10 13.43 25.54 18.19
CA ALA A 10 12.04 25.16 17.93
C ALA A 10 11.16 26.39 17.61
N ALA A 11 11.35 27.51 18.31
CA ALA A 11 10.62 28.75 18.07
C ALA A 11 10.97 29.37 16.71
N PHE A 12 12.24 29.33 16.32
CA PHE A 12 12.69 29.81 15.01
C PHE A 12 12.17 28.93 13.86
N ALA A 13 12.17 27.61 14.03
CA ALA A 13 11.61 26.68 13.06
C ALA A 13 10.08 26.85 12.89
N ALA A 14 9.36 27.08 13.99
CA ALA A 14 7.92 27.34 13.95
C ALA A 14 7.58 28.64 13.21
N LEU A 15 8.35 29.72 13.42
CA LEU A 15 8.13 31.00 12.75
C LEU A 15 8.47 30.94 11.26
N ALA A 16 9.53 30.20 10.87
CA ALA A 16 9.88 29.98 9.48
C ALA A 16 8.82 29.15 8.71
N SER A 17 8.13 28.23 9.38
CA SER A 17 7.05 27.43 8.79
C SER A 17 5.72 28.19 8.61
N ALA A 18 5.56 29.35 9.28
CA ALA A 18 4.34 30.15 9.19
C ALA A 18 4.23 30.97 7.90
N ALA A 19 5.32 31.14 7.13
CA ALA A 19 5.34 31.88 5.87
C ALA A 19 5.00 31.01 4.65
N ALA A 20 4.90 29.69 4.81
CA ALA A 20 4.51 28.74 3.76
C ALA A 20 3.01 28.39 3.84
N ARG A 21 2.16 29.37 4.17
CA ARG A 21 0.71 29.20 3.97
C ARG A 21 0.45 29.39 2.48
N ALA A 22 -0.33 28.51 1.88
CA ALA A 22 -0.84 28.72 0.53
C ALA A 22 -1.44 30.12 0.47
N ASP A 23 -0.86 30.99 -0.34
CA ASP A 23 -1.35 32.35 -0.58
C ASP A 23 -2.79 32.29 -1.12
N ASP A 24 -3.49 33.42 -1.05
CA ASP A 24 -4.84 33.58 -1.62
C ASP A 24 -4.87 33.10 -3.08
N ILE A 25 -5.94 32.37 -3.45
CA ILE A 25 -6.03 31.77 -4.78
C ILE A 25 -6.16 32.89 -5.81
N THR A 26 -5.17 33.03 -6.69
CA THR A 26 -5.29 33.96 -7.82
C THR A 26 -6.31 33.38 -8.79
N ILE A 27 -7.51 33.97 -8.82
CA ILE A 27 -8.57 33.59 -9.75
C ILE A 27 -8.24 34.19 -11.12
N ASP A 28 -7.84 33.34 -12.07
CA ASP A 28 -7.74 33.72 -13.48
C ASP A 28 -9.14 33.89 -14.07
N ASN A 29 -9.48 35.14 -14.41
CA ASN A 29 -10.77 35.50 -15.02
C ASN A 29 -10.70 35.57 -16.55
N THR A 30 -9.59 35.15 -17.17
CA THR A 30 -9.49 35.12 -18.62
C THR A 30 -10.45 34.06 -19.20
N PRO A 31 -11.33 34.43 -20.14
CA PRO A 31 -12.21 33.46 -20.78
C PRO A 31 -11.37 32.45 -21.58
N PHE A 32 -11.45 31.17 -21.21
CA PHE A 32 -10.84 30.11 -22.00
C PHE A 32 -11.51 30.00 -23.37
N GLN A 33 -10.74 30.17 -24.44
CA GLN A 33 -11.18 29.86 -25.80
C GLN A 33 -10.27 28.81 -26.41
N SER A 34 -10.83 27.63 -26.67
CA SER A 34 -10.13 26.56 -27.37
C SER A 34 -9.90 26.95 -28.83
N SER A 35 -8.66 26.84 -29.31
CA SER A 35 -8.33 26.90 -30.74
C SER A 35 -8.68 25.62 -31.49
N ARG A 36 -8.94 24.51 -30.76
CA ARG A 36 -9.35 23.21 -31.32
C ARG A 36 -10.85 23.15 -31.54
N THR A 37 -11.24 22.49 -32.64
CA THR A 37 -12.62 22.12 -32.94
C THR A 37 -13.12 21.05 -31.97
N ARG A 38 -14.45 20.93 -31.86
CA ARG A 38 -15.06 19.86 -31.04
C ARG A 38 -14.72 18.45 -31.54
N ALA A 39 -14.47 18.28 -32.84
CA ALA A 39 -14.09 17.00 -33.41
C ALA A 39 -12.68 16.59 -32.92
N GLU A 40 -11.73 17.53 -32.94
CA GLU A 40 -10.36 17.30 -32.47
C GLU A 40 -10.32 17.01 -30.96
N VAL A 41 -11.06 17.77 -30.14
CA VAL A 41 -11.14 17.52 -28.69
C VAL A 41 -11.72 16.13 -28.38
N ARG A 42 -12.73 15.69 -29.14
CA ARG A 42 -13.30 14.34 -28.98
C ARG A 42 -12.32 13.25 -29.40
N ALA A 43 -11.56 13.48 -30.48
CA ALA A 43 -10.54 12.55 -30.93
C ALA A 43 -9.43 12.39 -29.86
N GLU A 44 -8.96 13.49 -29.28
CA GLU A 44 -7.98 13.49 -28.19
C GLU A 44 -8.50 12.78 -26.94
N LEU A 45 -9.76 13.04 -26.56
CA LEU A 45 -10.39 12.35 -25.43
C LEU A 45 -10.50 10.83 -25.68
N MET A 46 -10.84 10.41 -26.90
CA MET A 46 -10.87 8.99 -27.26
C MET A 46 -9.49 8.36 -27.22
N GLN A 47 -8.46 9.04 -27.74
CA GLN A 47 -7.08 8.57 -27.70
C GLN A 47 -6.60 8.42 -26.25
N ASN A 48 -6.90 9.39 -25.38
CA ASN A 48 -6.54 9.34 -23.97
C ASN A 48 -7.23 8.17 -23.25
N ARG A 49 -8.51 7.90 -23.52
CA ARG A 49 -9.21 6.73 -22.98
C ARG A 49 -8.58 5.39 -23.40
N GLN A 50 -8.01 5.32 -24.59
CA GLN A 50 -7.32 4.13 -25.09
C GLN A 50 -5.92 3.95 -24.49
N SER A 51 -5.33 5.00 -23.91
CA SER A 51 -3.99 4.95 -23.31
C SER A 51 -3.94 4.13 -22.01
N GLY A 52 -5.10 3.85 -21.39
CA GLY A 52 -5.17 3.15 -20.11
C GLY A 52 -4.83 4.01 -18.90
N TYR A 53 -4.50 5.29 -19.10
CA TYR A 53 -4.28 6.26 -18.04
C TYR A 53 -5.58 6.97 -17.66
N ASP A 54 -5.91 7.00 -16.37
CA ASP A 54 -7.04 7.77 -15.85
C ASP A 54 -6.59 9.21 -15.58
N THR A 55 -6.98 10.12 -16.48
CA THR A 55 -6.66 11.55 -16.39
C THR A 55 -7.32 12.24 -15.19
N TYR A 56 -8.31 11.60 -14.57
CA TYR A 56 -9.00 12.12 -13.39
C TYR A 56 -8.55 11.45 -12.08
N ALA A 57 -7.56 10.55 -12.14
CA ALA A 57 -7.03 9.94 -10.94
C ALA A 57 -6.40 11.01 -10.02
N THR A 58 -6.93 11.11 -8.80
CA THR A 58 -6.36 11.96 -7.75
C THR A 58 -5.16 11.30 -7.07
N ASP A 59 -5.02 9.98 -7.23
CA ASP A 59 -4.04 9.15 -6.56
C ASP A 59 -3.37 8.16 -7.52
N TYR A 60 -2.14 7.77 -7.19
CA TYR A 60 -1.39 6.79 -7.98
C TYR A 60 -1.97 5.38 -7.81
N ASN A 61 -2.41 4.77 -8.91
CA ASN A 61 -2.84 3.37 -8.91
C ASN A 61 -1.63 2.42 -8.98
N GLN A 62 -1.22 1.90 -7.82
CA GLN A 62 -0.11 0.95 -7.69
C GLN A 62 -0.32 -0.37 -8.45
N LEU A 63 -1.58 -0.73 -8.73
CA LEU A 63 -1.94 -1.97 -9.43
C LEU A 63 -2.23 -1.74 -10.92
N SER A 64 -1.95 -0.54 -11.46
CA SER A 64 -2.22 -0.20 -12.87
C SER A 64 -1.54 -1.14 -13.87
N SER A 65 -0.37 -1.67 -13.53
CA SER A 65 0.38 -2.65 -14.32
C SER A 65 0.36 -4.06 -13.74
N PHE A 66 -0.48 -4.34 -12.74
CA PHE A 66 -0.55 -5.68 -12.17
C PHE A 66 -1.33 -6.63 -13.09
N GLN A 67 -0.70 -7.74 -13.47
CA GLN A 67 -1.36 -8.87 -14.10
C GLN A 67 -1.01 -10.15 -13.35
N SER A 68 -2.04 -10.86 -12.87
CA SER A 68 -1.86 -12.17 -12.25
C SER A 68 -1.51 -13.21 -13.31
N SER A 69 -0.55 -14.08 -13.00
CA SER A 69 -0.27 -15.30 -13.78
C SER A 69 -1.22 -16.45 -13.44
N LEU A 70 -2.01 -16.33 -12.36
CA LEU A 70 -2.93 -17.35 -11.89
C LEU A 70 -4.31 -17.22 -12.54
N THR A 71 -4.91 -18.36 -12.84
CA THR A 71 -6.33 -18.40 -13.23
C THR A 71 -7.23 -18.13 -12.04
N ARG A 72 -8.47 -17.72 -12.30
CA ARG A 72 -9.46 -17.50 -11.24
C ARG A 72 -9.72 -18.75 -10.39
N ASP A 73 -9.70 -19.94 -11.01
CA ASP A 73 -9.94 -21.18 -10.30
C ASP A 73 -8.75 -21.56 -9.41
N GLN A 74 -7.52 -21.27 -9.84
CA GLN A 74 -6.33 -21.43 -9.01
C GLN A 74 -6.37 -20.50 -7.79
N VAL A 75 -6.68 -19.22 -7.99
CA VAL A 75 -6.81 -18.25 -6.88
C VAL A 75 -7.90 -18.69 -5.89
N ARG A 76 -9.03 -19.20 -6.39
CA ARG A 76 -10.11 -19.69 -5.52
C ARG A 76 -9.66 -20.93 -4.75
N ALA A 77 -8.97 -21.86 -5.40
CA ALA A 77 -8.48 -23.07 -4.75
C ALA A 77 -7.48 -22.74 -3.63
N GLU A 78 -6.53 -21.83 -3.89
CA GLU A 78 -5.55 -21.37 -2.92
C GLU A 78 -6.23 -20.66 -1.73
N TYR A 79 -7.18 -19.75 -2.01
CA TYR A 79 -7.96 -19.10 -0.95
C TYR A 79 -8.72 -20.11 -0.08
N LEU A 80 -9.32 -21.14 -0.67
CA LEU A 80 -10.05 -22.16 0.09
C LEU A 80 -9.11 -23.03 0.92
N ALA A 81 -7.92 -23.35 0.42
CA ALA A 81 -6.89 -24.07 1.16
C ALA A 81 -6.43 -23.29 2.40
N ASP A 82 -6.23 -21.97 2.24
CA ASP A 82 -5.70 -21.09 3.28
C ASP A 82 -6.77 -20.30 4.03
N ARG A 83 -8.05 -20.65 3.87
CA ARG A 83 -9.18 -19.85 4.37
C ARG A 83 -9.08 -19.55 5.87
N ASN A 84 -8.63 -20.53 6.66
CA ASN A 84 -8.45 -20.37 8.10
C ASN A 84 -7.31 -19.42 8.44
N VAL A 85 -6.24 -19.44 7.64
CA VAL A 85 -5.09 -18.53 7.77
C VAL A 85 -5.55 -17.12 7.45
N VAL A 86 -6.25 -16.92 6.33
CA VAL A 86 -6.80 -15.62 5.95
C VAL A 86 -7.70 -15.09 7.05
N ALA A 87 -8.66 -15.88 7.54
CA ALA A 87 -9.58 -15.48 8.58
C ALA A 87 -8.86 -15.06 9.89
N ALA A 88 -7.79 -15.76 10.25
CA ALA A 88 -6.98 -15.39 11.40
C ALA A 88 -6.21 -14.08 11.17
N MET A 89 -5.55 -13.92 10.02
CA MET A 89 -4.72 -12.76 9.69
C MET A 89 -5.53 -11.48 9.49
N THR A 90 -6.76 -11.59 8.99
CA THR A 90 -7.66 -10.45 8.79
C THR A 90 -8.61 -10.23 9.97
N GLY A 91 -8.49 -11.02 11.04
CA GLY A 91 -9.28 -10.88 12.26
C GLY A 91 -8.76 -9.76 13.17
N GLU A 92 -9.49 -9.49 14.24
CA GLU A 92 -9.21 -8.39 15.19
C GLU A 92 -7.80 -8.46 15.82
N ASP A 93 -7.33 -9.68 16.07
CA ASP A 93 -6.03 -9.98 16.70
C ASP A 93 -4.88 -10.11 15.67
N ALA A 94 -5.12 -9.78 14.39
CA ALA A 94 -4.12 -9.83 13.31
C ALA A 94 -3.31 -11.14 13.25
N GLY A 95 -3.96 -12.26 13.61
CA GLY A 95 -3.37 -13.58 13.62
C GLY A 95 -2.45 -13.91 14.79
N SER A 96 -2.36 -13.08 15.85
CA SER A 96 -1.41 -13.31 16.94
C SER A 96 -1.64 -14.65 17.67
N ALA A 97 -2.90 -14.99 17.97
CA ALA A 97 -3.26 -16.28 18.56
C ALA A 97 -2.95 -17.46 17.62
N TYR A 98 -3.25 -17.32 16.32
CA TYR A 98 -2.99 -18.33 15.30
C TYR A 98 -1.48 -18.61 15.15
N LEU A 99 -0.67 -17.55 15.07
CA LEU A 99 0.79 -17.66 14.96
C LEU A 99 1.41 -18.28 16.21
N THR A 100 0.90 -17.94 17.39
CA THR A 100 1.34 -18.55 18.65
C THR A 100 1.05 -20.06 18.66
N GLN A 101 -0.14 -20.45 18.22
CA GLN A 101 -0.52 -21.86 18.12
C GLN A 101 0.32 -22.61 17.07
N LEU A 102 0.58 -21.99 15.92
CA LEU A 102 1.42 -22.54 14.86
C LEU A 102 2.86 -22.73 15.32
N ALA A 103 3.44 -21.72 15.98
CA ALA A 103 4.79 -21.78 16.54
C ALA A 103 4.91 -22.90 17.60
N ALA A 104 3.90 -23.04 18.46
CA ALA A 104 3.83 -24.12 19.44
C ALA A 104 3.71 -25.50 18.78
N ALA A 105 2.98 -25.63 17.67
CA ALA A 105 2.89 -26.88 16.91
C ALA A 105 4.23 -27.26 16.27
N ASN A 106 4.92 -26.29 15.64
CA ASN A 106 6.23 -26.51 15.02
C ASN A 106 7.29 -26.89 16.05
N ALA A 107 7.33 -26.21 17.21
CA ALA A 107 8.26 -26.53 18.28
C ALA A 107 8.04 -27.93 18.87
N ARG A 108 6.81 -28.45 18.83
CA ARG A 108 6.52 -29.84 19.22
C ARG A 108 7.03 -30.83 18.16
N ALA A 109 6.81 -30.54 16.88
CA ALA A 109 7.30 -31.37 15.78
C ALA A 109 8.83 -31.48 15.79
N ASP A 110 9.54 -30.36 15.93
CA ASP A 110 11.01 -30.33 16.00
C ASP A 110 11.55 -31.13 17.19
N ARG A 111 10.91 -31.01 18.36
CA ARG A 111 11.30 -31.78 19.55
C ARG A 111 11.09 -33.28 19.35
N MET A 112 10.04 -33.67 18.63
CA MET A 112 9.75 -35.07 18.30
C MET A 112 10.77 -35.64 17.30
N HIS A 113 11.22 -34.83 16.33
CA HIS A 113 12.31 -35.21 15.42
C HIS A 113 13.66 -35.35 16.14
N LEU A 114 13.99 -34.44 17.07
CA LEU A 114 15.22 -34.49 17.86
C LEU A 114 15.28 -35.70 18.80
N ALA A 115 14.14 -36.13 19.34
CA ALA A 115 14.03 -37.33 20.18
C ALA A 115 14.02 -38.65 19.39
N GLY A 116 13.85 -38.60 18.05
CA GLY A 116 13.75 -39.77 17.17
C GLY A 116 15.06 -40.18 16.47
N THR A 117 16.09 -39.33 16.48
CA THR A 117 17.42 -39.70 15.95
C THR A 117 18.13 -40.63 16.92
N SER A 118 18.16 -41.93 16.62
CA SER A 118 19.07 -42.86 17.29
C SER A 118 20.51 -42.44 17.00
N ALA A 119 21.23 -42.03 18.04
CA ALA A 119 22.67 -41.84 17.99
C ALA A 119 23.34 -43.21 17.86
N ASN A 120 23.40 -43.75 16.64
CA ASN A 120 24.32 -44.83 16.34
C ASN A 120 25.75 -44.25 16.33
N ALA A 121 26.46 -44.40 17.43
CA ALA A 121 27.91 -44.25 17.45
C ALA A 121 28.54 -45.17 18.51
N ARG A 122 28.80 -46.39 18.04
CA ARG A 122 29.96 -47.27 18.33
C ARG A 122 29.99 -48.02 19.65
#